data_AF-A0A1Y3XYF9-F1
#
_entry.id   AF-A0A1Y3XYF9-F1
#
_cell.length_a   1.000
_cell.length_b   1.000
_cell.length_c   1.000
_cell.angle_alpha   90.00
_cell.angle_beta   90.00
_cell.angle_gamma   90.00
#
_symmetry.space_group_name_H-M   'P 1'
#
loop_
_entity.id
_entity.type
_entity.pdbx_description
1 polymer ?
#
loop_
_entity_poly.entity_id
_entity_poly.type
_entity_poly.pdbx_seq_one_letter_code
_entity_poly.pdbx_strand_id
1 'polypeptide(L)'
;MIITTTNSIEGYEIEEYLGIVAGEVVAGINMFRDIGAGLRNMFGGRSAGYEDEMQQARSECIAEMGQRAEALGANAIVGASLGYETFEGMIMTVASGTAVRIRQVSTQR
;
A
#
# COMPACT_ATOMS: atom_id res chain seq x y z
N MET A 1 -10.34 7.00 1.04
CA MET A 1 -10.44 6.19 2.28
C MET A 1 -9.20 6.41 3.15
N ILE A 2 -9.33 6.40 4.48
CA ILE A 2 -8.17 6.46 5.40
C ILE A 2 -7.53 5.08 5.48
N ILE A 3 -6.21 5.01 5.30
CA ILE A 3 -5.42 3.79 5.48
C ILE A 3 -4.27 4.13 6.43
N THR A 4 -4.15 3.40 7.53
CA THR A 4 -3.11 3.66 8.52
C THR A 4 -2.44 2.37 8.99
N THR A 5 -1.16 2.49 9.33
CA THR A 5 -0.39 1.41 9.97
C THR A 5 -0.70 1.27 11.46
N THR A 6 -1.37 2.26 12.07
CA THR A 6 -1.87 2.20 13.45
C THR A 6 -3.12 1.33 13.57
N ASN A 7 -3.38 0.80 14.76
CA ASN A 7 -4.57 -0.04 15.01
C ASN A 7 -5.85 0.78 15.27
N SER A 8 -5.75 2.11 15.34
CA SER A 8 -6.84 3.04 15.60
C SER A 8 -6.60 4.38 14.90
N ILE A 9 -7.64 5.21 14.78
CA ILE A 9 -7.58 6.54 14.18
C ILE A 9 -8.11 7.55 15.21
N GLU A 10 -7.29 8.52 15.59
CA GLU A 10 -7.66 9.53 16.58
C GLU A 10 -8.86 10.37 16.13
N GLY A 11 -9.82 10.59 17.03
CA GLY A 11 -11.05 11.31 16.72
C GLY A 11 -12.11 10.48 15.98
N TYR A 12 -11.87 9.18 15.79
CA TYR A 12 -12.82 8.24 15.20
C TYR A 12 -13.02 7.02 16.10
N GLU A 13 -14.20 6.43 16.00
CA GLU A 13 -14.57 5.17 16.63
C GLU A 13 -14.79 4.12 15.53
N ILE A 14 -14.25 2.90 15.71
CA ILE A 14 -14.51 1.77 14.82
C ILE A 14 -15.88 1.17 15.17
N GLU A 15 -16.83 1.26 14.25
CA GLU A 15 -18.19 0.73 14.41
C GLU A 15 -18.28 -0.74 14.00
N GLU A 16 -17.47 -1.17 13.01
CA GLU A 16 -17.55 -2.51 12.44
C GLU A 16 -16.20 -2.95 11.88
N TYR A 17 -15.84 -4.22 12.11
CA TYR A 17 -14.69 -4.88 11.49
C TYR A 17 -15.19 -5.78 10.36
N LEU A 18 -14.72 -5.52 9.14
CA LEU A 18 -15.21 -6.14 7.91
C LEU A 18 -14.27 -7.24 7.38
N GLY A 19 -13.22 -7.55 8.13
CA GLY A 19 -12.25 -8.60 7.82
C GLY A 19 -10.94 -8.07 7.27
N ILE A 20 -10.06 -9.01 6.93
CA ILE A 20 -8.73 -8.71 6.38
C ILE A 20 -8.87 -8.44 4.89
N VAL A 21 -8.16 -7.43 4.42
CA VAL A 21 -7.98 -7.11 3.01
C VAL A 21 -6.50 -7.09 2.67
N ALA A 22 -6.18 -7.44 1.43
CA ALA A 22 -4.82 -7.40 0.91
C ALA A 22 -4.81 -6.87 -0.52
N GLY A 23 -3.68 -6.38 -0.99
CA GLY A 23 -3.41 -6.07 -2.40
C GLY A 23 -2.03 -6.59 -2.78
N GLU A 24 -1.83 -6.93 -4.06
CA GLU A 24 -0.63 -7.62 -4.51
C GLU A 24 -0.18 -7.10 -5.88
N VAL A 25 1.09 -6.71 -6.00
CA VAL A 25 1.68 -6.28 -7.28
C VAL A 25 2.97 -7.04 -7.54
N VAL A 26 3.13 -7.56 -8.76
CA VAL A 26 4.35 -8.29 -9.18
C VAL A 26 5.04 -7.53 -10.30
N ALA A 27 6.28 -7.12 -10.05
CA ALA A 27 7.14 -6.37 -10.96
C ALA A 27 8.30 -7.26 -11.44
N GLY A 28 8.50 -7.42 -12.75
CA GLY A 28 9.51 -8.34 -13.32
C GLY A 28 10.87 -7.72 -13.66
N ILE A 29 11.93 -8.55 -13.70
CA ILE A 29 13.32 -8.19 -14.12
C ILE A 29 13.37 -7.29 -15.36
N ASN A 30 12.55 -7.56 -16.38
CA ASN A 30 12.66 -6.82 -17.65
C ASN A 30 12.27 -5.35 -17.49
N MET A 31 11.30 -5.05 -16.62
CA MET A 31 10.95 -3.68 -16.24
C MET A 31 12.13 -2.96 -15.57
N PHE A 32 12.81 -3.65 -14.65
CA PHE A 32 14.04 -3.14 -14.01
C PHE A 32 15.24 -3.02 -14.96
N ARG A 33 15.33 -3.89 -15.98
CA ARG A 33 16.43 -3.91 -16.96
C ARG A 33 16.31 -2.76 -17.96
N ASP A 34 15.10 -2.43 -18.40
CA ASP A 34 14.83 -1.28 -19.26
C ASP A 34 15.17 0.05 -18.55
N ILE A 35 15.00 0.09 -17.23
CA ILE A 35 15.39 1.21 -16.37
C ILE A 35 16.92 1.31 -16.22
N GLY A 36 17.62 0.18 -16.04
CA GLY A 36 19.08 0.13 -16.01
C GLY A 36 19.76 0.64 -17.29
N ALA A 37 19.08 0.54 -18.44
CA ALA A 37 19.56 1.10 -19.70
C ALA A 37 19.41 2.64 -19.78
N GLY A 38 18.45 3.23 -19.05
CA GLY A 38 18.21 4.68 -18.98
C GLY A 38 18.95 5.43 -17.86
N LEU A 39 19.42 4.71 -16.82
CA LEU A 39 20.04 5.28 -15.60
C LEU A 39 21.56 5.49 -15.69
N ARG A 40 22.08 6.00 -16.81
CA ARG A 40 23.49 6.46 -16.86
C ARG A 40 23.81 7.66 -15.95
N ASN A 41 22.82 8.20 -15.24
CA ASN A 41 23.00 9.33 -14.32
C ASN A 41 23.14 8.85 -12.86
N MET A 42 24.20 8.09 -12.61
CA MET A 42 24.65 7.72 -11.26
C MET A 42 25.43 8.88 -10.61
N PHE A 43 24.73 9.90 -10.12
CA PHE A 43 25.33 10.87 -9.20
C PHE A 43 24.54 10.84 -7.89
N GLY A 44 25.04 10.12 -6.87
CA GLY A 44 24.57 10.26 -5.48
C GLY A 44 24.06 9.01 -4.76
N GLY A 45 24.15 7.81 -5.34
CA GLY A 45 23.90 6.55 -4.60
C GLY A 45 22.44 6.10 -4.50
N ARG A 46 21.49 6.81 -5.10
CA ARG A 46 20.08 6.38 -5.28
C ARG A 46 19.79 6.09 -6.75
N SER A 47 19.05 5.02 -7.02
CA SER A 47 18.69 4.62 -8.39
C SER A 47 17.30 5.12 -8.73
N ALA A 48 17.18 6.36 -9.22
CA ALA A 48 15.90 7.05 -9.40
C ALA A 48 14.80 6.18 -10.06
N GLY A 49 15.11 5.50 -11.18
CA GLY A 49 14.10 4.68 -11.87
C GLY A 49 13.68 3.43 -11.10
N TYR A 50 14.54 2.84 -10.27
CA TYR A 50 14.14 1.73 -9.40
C TYR A 50 13.23 2.19 -8.28
N GLU A 51 13.47 3.40 -7.76
CA GLU A 51 12.65 3.98 -6.71
C GLU A 51 11.26 4.39 -7.22
N ASP A 52 11.19 4.92 -8.44
CA ASP A 52 9.94 5.26 -9.12
C ASP A 52 9.05 4.01 -9.29
N GLU A 53 9.62 2.89 -9.76
CA GLU A 53 8.88 1.62 -9.86
C GLU A 53 8.41 1.09 -8.52
N MET A 54 9.26 1.13 -7.49
CA MET A 54 8.87 0.71 -6.14
C MET A 54 7.79 1.60 -5.54
N GLN A 55 7.79 2.89 -5.89
CA GLN A 55 6.73 3.81 -5.52
C GLN A 55 5.43 3.47 -6.25
N GLN A 56 5.49 3.22 -7.56
CA GLN A 56 4.33 2.85 -8.36
C GLN A 56 3.71 1.53 -7.89
N ALA A 57 4.51 0.47 -7.72
CA ALA A 57 4.04 -0.82 -7.24
C ALA A 57 3.35 -0.72 -5.87
N ARG A 58 3.91 0.08 -4.95
CA ARG A 58 3.29 0.36 -3.65
C ARG A 58 1.97 1.10 -3.79
N SER A 59 1.90 2.12 -4.64
CA SER A 59 0.68 2.89 -4.87
C SER A 59 -0.44 2.02 -5.45
N GLU A 60 -0.12 1.17 -6.43
CA GLU A 60 -1.05 0.22 -7.03
C GLU A 60 -1.54 -0.82 -6.00
N CYS A 61 -0.62 -1.37 -5.22
CA CYS A 61 -0.91 -2.35 -4.17
C CYS A 61 -1.85 -1.78 -3.08
N ILE A 62 -1.58 -0.55 -2.61
CA ILE A 62 -2.45 0.13 -1.65
C ILE A 62 -3.81 0.48 -2.25
N ALA A 63 -3.84 0.88 -3.53
CA ALA A 63 -5.09 1.19 -4.23
C ALA A 63 -5.98 -0.06 -4.37
N GLU A 64 -5.41 -1.20 -4.75
CA GLU A 64 -6.13 -2.47 -4.86
C GLU A 64 -6.67 -2.93 -3.50
N MET A 65 -5.85 -2.89 -2.44
CA MET A 65 -6.28 -3.18 -1.08
C MET A 65 -7.45 -2.27 -0.67
N GLY A 66 -7.39 -1.00 -1.05
CA GLY A 66 -8.46 -0.03 -0.84
C GLY A 66 -9.75 -0.41 -1.58
N GLN A 67 -9.68 -0.71 -2.87
CA GLN A 67 -10.85 -1.12 -3.66
C GLN A 67 -11.54 -2.35 -3.07
N ARG A 68 -10.76 -3.34 -2.59
CA ARG A 68 -11.31 -4.52 -1.93
C ARG A 68 -12.00 -4.17 -0.60
N ALA A 69 -11.47 -3.24 0.18
CA ALA A 69 -12.12 -2.77 1.41
C ALA A 69 -13.41 -1.98 1.11
N GLU A 70 -13.41 -1.13 0.09
CA GLU A 70 -14.61 -0.40 -0.35
C GLU A 70 -15.71 -1.36 -0.80
N ALA A 71 -15.36 -2.46 -1.48
CA ALA A 71 -16.31 -3.50 -1.87
C ALA A 71 -16.96 -4.23 -0.67
N LEU A 72 -16.29 -4.25 0.48
CA LEU A 72 -16.84 -4.74 1.75
C LEU A 72 -17.67 -3.68 2.50
N GLY A 73 -17.76 -2.46 1.96
CA GLY A 73 -18.43 -1.34 2.59
C GLY A 73 -17.61 -0.63 3.66
N ALA A 74 -16.29 -0.85 3.70
CA ALA A 74 -15.39 -0.16 4.62
C ALA A 74 -15.18 1.29 4.19
N ASN A 75 -14.86 2.16 5.14
CA ASN A 75 -14.44 3.53 4.89
C ASN A 75 -13.06 3.85 5.49
N ALA A 76 -12.41 2.88 6.13
CA ALA A 76 -11.01 2.91 6.53
C ALA A 76 -10.37 1.52 6.56
N ILE A 77 -9.03 1.50 6.55
CA ILE A 77 -8.19 0.34 6.82
C ILE A 77 -7.22 0.69 7.96
N VAL A 78 -7.18 -0.15 8.99
CA VAL A 78 -6.25 -0.02 10.13
C VAL A 78 -5.29 -1.19 10.19
N GLY A 79 -4.18 -1.04 10.91
CA GLY A 79 -3.15 -2.06 11.06
C GLY A 79 -2.53 -2.45 9.72
N ALA A 80 -2.43 -1.50 8.78
CA ALA A 80 -1.86 -1.74 7.48
C ALA A 80 -0.38 -2.13 7.61
N SER A 81 0.03 -3.13 6.84
CA SER A 81 1.41 -3.58 6.69
C SER A 81 1.75 -3.61 5.21
N LEU A 82 3.01 -3.35 4.87
CA LEU A 82 3.54 -3.42 3.52
C LEU A 82 4.80 -4.28 3.54
N GLY A 83 4.81 -5.30 2.69
CA GLY A 83 5.91 -6.23 2.51
C GLY A 83 6.44 -6.20 1.08
N TYR A 84 7.73 -6.49 0.95
CA TYR A 84 8.39 -6.71 -0.33
C TYR A 84 9.06 -8.08 -0.29
N GLU A 85 8.77 -8.91 -1.27
CA GLU A 85 9.41 -10.21 -1.45
C GLU A 85 10.03 -10.30 -2.83
N THR A 86 11.17 -10.98 -2.92
CA THR A 86 11.84 -11.20 -4.21
C THR A 86 11.84 -12.68 -4.52
N PHE A 87 11.43 -13.04 -5.74
CA PHE A 87 11.41 -14.42 -6.20
C PHE A 87 11.79 -14.49 -7.68
N GLU A 88 12.83 -15.25 -8.01
CA GLU A 88 13.32 -15.44 -9.39
C GLU A 88 13.49 -14.12 -10.19
N GLY A 89 13.91 -13.06 -9.50
CA GLY A 89 14.08 -11.71 -10.04
C GLY A 89 12.77 -11.02 -10.44
N MET A 90 11.68 -11.38 -9.78
CA MET A 90 10.53 -10.52 -9.63
C MET A 90 10.57 -9.89 -8.24
N ILE A 91 10.02 -8.68 -8.12
CA ILE A 91 9.71 -8.05 -6.85
C ILE A 91 8.19 -8.08 -6.69
N MET A 92 7.73 -8.79 -5.67
CA MET A 92 6.34 -8.79 -5.23
C MET A 92 6.19 -7.75 -4.11
N THR A 93 5.20 -6.88 -4.25
CA THR A 93 4.78 -5.94 -3.22
C THR A 93 3.42 -6.39 -2.71
N VAL A 94 3.30 -6.60 -1.40
CA VAL A 94 2.05 -7.01 -0.76
C VAL A 94 1.69 -6.00 0.31
N ALA A 95 0.44 -5.56 0.33
CA ALA A 95 -0.13 -4.76 1.40
C ALA A 95 -1.27 -5.54 2.04
N SER A 96 -1.42 -5.46 3.35
CA SER A 96 -2.52 -6.08 4.07
C SER A 96 -2.98 -5.20 5.23
N GLY A 97 -4.25 -5.26 5.59
CA GLY A 97 -4.77 -4.57 6.77
C GLY A 97 -6.17 -5.05 7.12
N THR A 98 -6.78 -4.41 8.12
CA THR A 98 -8.15 -4.72 8.54
C THR A 98 -9.10 -3.65 8.02
N ALA A 99 -10.05 -4.05 7.19
CA ALA A 99 -11.11 -3.18 6.69
C ALA A 99 -12.11 -2.88 7.80
N VAL A 100 -12.42 -1.61 8.01
CA VAL A 100 -13.30 -1.16 9.10
C VAL A 100 -14.27 -0.07 8.64
N ARG A 101 -15.42 0.01 9.32
CA ARG A 101 -16.29 1.18 9.29
C ARG A 101 -15.97 2.06 10.49
N ILE A 102 -15.67 3.33 10.26
CA ILE A 102 -15.39 4.32 11.28
C ILE A 102 -16.39 5.48 11.24
N ARG A 103 -16.65 6.06 12.42
CA ARG A 103 -17.44 7.28 12.59
C ARG A 103 -16.65 8.32 13.37
N GLN A 104 -16.73 9.59 12.93
CA GLN A 104 -16.08 10.69 13.65
C GLN A 104 -16.78 10.94 14.98
N VAL A 105 -15.98 11.05 16.05
CA VAL A 105 -16.48 11.40 17.37
C VAL A 105 -16.53 12.92 17.47
N SER A 106 -17.73 13.50 17.44
CA SER A 106 -17.92 14.94 17.65
C SER A 106 -17.64 15.29 19.11
N THR A 107 -16.57 16.05 19.36
CA THR A 107 -16.34 16.66 20.67
C THR A 107 -17.47 17.62 20.97
N GLN A 108 -18.38 17.25 21.88
CA GLN A 108 -19.33 18.22 22.45
C GLN A 108 -18.51 19.31 23.16
N ARG A 109 -18.63 20.54 22.65
CA ARG A 109 -18.23 21.76 23.36
C ARG A 109 -19.49 22.40 23.95
#